data_AF-A0A7V9TGW0-F1
#
_entry.id   AF-A0A7V9TGW0-F1
#
_cell.length_a   1.000
_cell.length_b   1.000
_cell.length_c   1.000
_cell.angle_alpha   90.00
_cell.angle_beta   90.00
_cell.angle_gamma   90.00
#
_symmetry.space_group_name_H-M   'P 1'
#
loop_
_entity.id
_entity.type
_entity.pdbx_description
1 polymer ?
#
loop_
_entity_poly.entity_id
_entity_poly.type
_entity_poly.pdbx_seq_one_letter_code
_entity_poly.pdbx_strand_id
1 'polypeptide(L)'
;MSEGVALMAAGGCQAAGLHALAAAGVEDGMAWPLERLAEQFDPAIAAPSFQSGSVMKFVREQYGVQPLRLLWQEGLAGFSAATGVSPEALEGAWSSHVGSFESVRLADDDVRSRGCESTPRA
;
A
#
# COMPACT_ATOMS: atom_id res chain seq x y z
N MET A 1 -6.28 6.28 -6.73
CA MET A 1 -5.14 5.50 -7.28
C MET A 1 -3.88 6.32 -7.53
N SER A 2 -3.94 7.49 -8.20
CA SER A 2 -2.76 8.34 -8.45
C SER A 2 -1.99 8.73 -7.18
N GLU A 3 -2.69 9.02 -6.08
CA GLU A 3 -2.09 9.35 -4.78
C GLU A 3 -1.33 8.16 -4.16
N GLY A 4 -1.80 6.92 -4.35
CA GLY A 4 -1.07 5.73 -3.91
C GLY A 4 0.26 5.57 -4.63
N VAL A 5 0.34 5.90 -5.92
CA VAL A 5 1.60 5.91 -6.67
C VAL A 5 2.53 7.03 -6.20
N ALA A 6 1.99 8.21 -5.90
CA ALA A 6 2.76 9.32 -5.32
C ALA A 6 3.34 8.96 -3.95
N LEU A 7 2.54 8.32 -3.09
CA LEU A 7 2.98 7.83 -1.78
C LEU A 7 3.99 6.69 -1.91
N MET A 8 3.82 5.78 -2.88
CA MET A 8 4.83 4.76 -3.19
C MET A 8 6.18 5.39 -3.55
N ALA A 9 6.16 6.39 -4.43
CA ALA A 9 7.36 7.10 -4.85
C ALA A 9 8.00 7.89 -3.70
N ALA A 10 7.19 8.54 -2.84
CA ALA A 10 7.67 9.29 -1.68
C ALA A 10 8.15 8.39 -0.52
N GLY A 11 7.48 7.25 -0.31
CA GLY A 11 7.75 6.28 0.74
C GLY A 11 9.07 5.50 0.58
N GLY A 12 9.75 5.65 -0.56
CA GLY A 12 11.15 5.20 -0.70
C GLY A 12 12.12 5.91 0.24
N CYS A 13 11.71 7.05 0.83
CA CYS A 13 12.56 7.88 1.70
C CYS A 13 12.17 7.92 3.18
N GLN A 14 11.12 7.19 3.61
CA GLN A 14 10.65 7.21 5.00
C GLN A 14 11.13 5.99 5.80
N ALA A 15 11.53 6.24 7.05
CA ALA A 15 12.02 5.29 8.04
C ALA A 15 11.12 4.05 8.23
N ALA A 16 9.82 4.25 8.11
CA ALA A 16 8.82 3.20 8.09
C ALA A 16 8.47 2.88 6.64
N GLY A 17 8.76 1.65 6.20
CA GLY A 17 8.31 1.20 4.89
C GLY A 17 6.78 1.25 4.80
N LEU A 18 6.23 1.63 3.64
CA LEU A 18 4.78 1.73 3.44
C LEU A 18 4.00 0.48 3.87
N HIS A 19 4.59 -0.72 3.74
CA HIS A 19 3.98 -1.95 4.24
C HIS A 19 3.85 -1.98 5.77
N ALA A 20 4.83 -1.45 6.52
CA ALA A 20 4.79 -1.36 7.97
C ALA A 20 3.74 -0.35 8.46
N LEU A 21 3.60 0.79 7.77
CA LEU A 21 2.53 1.77 8.05
C LEU A 21 1.15 1.19 7.75
N ALA A 22 1.02 0.46 6.64
CA ALA A 22 -0.21 -0.24 6.31
C ALA A 22 -0.51 -1.39 7.27
N ALA A 23 0.50 -2.12 7.74
CA ALA A 23 0.35 -3.19 8.74
C ALA A 23 -0.22 -2.63 10.05
N ALA A 24 0.30 -1.50 10.53
CA ALA A 24 -0.28 -0.80 11.69
C ALA A 24 -1.75 -0.42 11.46
N GLY A 25 -2.08 0.10 10.26
CA GLY A 25 -3.46 0.41 9.88
C GLY A 25 -4.39 -0.82 9.86
N VAL A 26 -3.87 -1.99 9.46
CA VAL A 26 -4.62 -3.26 9.49
C VAL A 26 -4.84 -3.73 10.94
N GLU A 27 -3.80 -3.70 11.77
CA GLU A 27 -3.88 -4.09 13.19
C GLU A 27 -4.87 -3.24 13.99
N ASP A 28 -4.90 -1.93 13.71
CA ASP A 28 -5.80 -0.98 14.36
C ASP A 28 -7.24 -1.00 13.79
N GLY A 29 -7.53 -1.88 12.81
CA GLY A 29 -8.84 -1.97 12.17
C GLY A 29 -9.21 -0.75 11.31
N MET A 30 -8.20 0.02 10.90
CA MET A 30 -8.37 1.23 10.08
C MET A 30 -8.26 0.96 8.57
N ALA A 31 -7.78 -0.22 8.18
CA ALA A 31 -7.73 -0.64 6.78
C ALA A 31 -9.15 -0.80 6.20
N TRP A 32 -9.35 -0.31 4.99
CA TRP A 32 -10.63 -0.42 4.27
C TRP A 32 -10.59 -1.57 3.28
N PRO A 33 -11.74 -2.15 2.91
CA PRO A 33 -11.82 -2.98 1.72
C PRO A 33 -11.30 -2.22 0.49
N LEU A 34 -10.61 -2.90 -0.43
CA LEU A 34 -10.02 -2.27 -1.62
C LEU A 34 -11.07 -1.62 -2.50
N GLU A 35 -12.28 -2.17 -2.59
CA GLU A 35 -13.40 -1.56 -3.31
C GLU A 35 -13.76 -0.21 -2.70
N ARG A 36 -13.87 -0.15 -1.36
CA ARG A 36 -14.13 1.10 -0.65
C ARG A 36 -12.98 2.09 -0.85
N LEU A 37 -11.75 1.60 -0.81
CA LEU A 37 -10.57 2.42 -1.09
C LEU A 37 -10.59 3.00 -2.51
N ALA A 38 -11.09 2.26 -3.50
CA ALA A 38 -11.20 2.74 -4.88
C ALA A 38 -12.29 3.80 -5.05
N GLU A 39 -13.40 3.67 -4.32
CA GLU A 39 -14.57 4.56 -4.45
C GLU A 39 -14.49 5.82 -3.58
N GLN A 40 -13.92 5.71 -2.39
CA GLN A 40 -14.02 6.73 -1.33
C GLN A 40 -12.64 7.26 -0.90
N PHE A 41 -11.62 7.10 -1.73
CA PHE A 41 -10.27 7.56 -1.40
C PHE A 41 -10.25 9.05 -1.06
N ASP A 42 -9.78 9.38 0.15
CA ASP A 42 -9.52 10.75 0.58
C ASP A 42 -8.04 10.86 1.03
N PRO A 43 -7.19 11.63 0.32
CA PRO A 43 -5.80 11.82 0.69
C PRO A 43 -5.62 12.58 2.01
N ALA A 44 -6.66 13.25 2.53
CA ALA A 44 -6.60 13.88 3.85
C ALA A 44 -6.61 12.86 5.00
N ILE A 45 -6.99 11.61 4.73
CA ILE A 45 -7.02 10.54 5.73
C ILE A 45 -5.75 9.69 5.58
N ALA A 46 -4.95 9.65 6.65
CA ALA A 46 -3.63 9.02 6.63
C ALA A 46 -3.68 7.50 6.38
N ALA A 47 -4.59 6.76 7.05
CA ALA A 47 -4.64 5.30 6.94
C ALA A 47 -4.99 4.81 5.51
N PRO A 48 -6.05 5.29 4.83
CA PRO A 48 -6.32 4.97 3.43
C PRO A 48 -5.17 5.38 2.49
N SER A 49 -4.48 6.47 2.80
CA SER A 49 -3.31 6.93 2.03
C SER A 49 -2.16 5.92 2.11
N PHE A 50 -1.75 5.51 3.30
CA PHE A 50 -0.70 4.50 3.48
C PHE A 50 -1.10 3.13 2.92
N GLN A 51 -2.37 2.74 3.10
CA GLN A 51 -2.91 1.54 2.48
C GLN A 51 -2.79 1.59 0.95
N SER A 52 -3.24 2.67 0.31
CA SER A 52 -3.17 2.82 -1.14
C SER A 52 -1.72 2.76 -1.66
N GLY A 53 -0.79 3.43 -0.98
CA GLY A 53 0.64 3.36 -1.31
C GLY A 53 1.23 1.95 -1.15
N SER A 54 0.86 1.25 -0.08
CA SER A 54 1.26 -0.13 0.20
C SER A 54 0.73 -1.11 -0.86
N VAL A 55 -0.53 -0.98 -1.27
CA VAL A 55 -1.14 -1.81 -2.33
C VAL A 55 -0.42 -1.61 -3.66
N MET A 56 -0.13 -0.36 -4.04
CA MET A 56 0.59 -0.07 -5.29
C MET A 56 2.03 -0.62 -5.24
N LYS A 57 2.71 -0.50 -4.10
CA LYS A 57 4.03 -1.10 -3.89
C LYS A 57 3.99 -2.62 -4.03
N PHE A 58 3.03 -3.27 -3.37
CA PHE A 58 2.83 -4.72 -3.44
C PHE A 58 2.58 -5.19 -4.87
N VAL A 59 1.72 -4.48 -5.61
CA VAL A 59 1.41 -4.84 -7.00
C VAL A 59 2.65 -4.75 -7.89
N ARG A 60 3.48 -3.72 -7.69
CA ARG A 60 4.76 -3.58 -8.39
C ARG A 60 5.71 -4.74 -8.08
N GLU A 61 5.79 -5.14 -6.82
CA GLU A 61 6.71 -6.19 -6.36
C GLU A 61 6.29 -7.59 -6.82
N GLN A 62 4.98 -7.90 -6.80
CA GLN A 62 4.47 -9.23 -7.16
C GLN A 62 4.20 -9.40 -8.65
N TYR A 63 3.67 -8.37 -9.31
CA TYR A 63 3.17 -8.47 -10.69
C TYR A 63 3.95 -7.59 -11.68
N GLY A 64 4.85 -6.74 -11.19
CA GLY A 64 5.69 -5.88 -12.02
C GLY A 64 5.03 -4.56 -12.43
N VAL A 65 5.72 -3.83 -13.32
CA VAL A 65 5.36 -2.46 -13.69
C VAL A 65 4.12 -2.37 -14.58
N GLN A 66 3.87 -3.36 -15.44
CA GLN A 66 2.72 -3.32 -16.35
C GLN A 66 1.38 -3.42 -15.60
N PRO A 67 1.16 -4.39 -14.70
CA PRO A 67 -0.04 -4.43 -13.86
C PRO A 67 -0.21 -3.21 -12.96
N LEU A 68 0.89 -2.68 -12.40
CA LEU A 68 0.86 -1.41 -11.66
C LEU A 68 0.29 -0.27 -12.51
N ARG A 69 0.76 -0.13 -13.76
CA ARG A 69 0.32 0.93 -14.67
C ARG A 69 -1.16 0.81 -14.99
N LEU A 70 -1.65 -0.41 -15.21
CA LEU A 70 -3.07 -0.66 -15.47
C LEU A 70 -3.92 -0.34 -14.24
N LEU A 71 -3.48 -0.77 -13.05
CA LEU A 71 -4.16 -0.43 -11.79
C LEU A 71 -4.21 1.09 -11.56
N TRP A 72 -3.15 1.83 -11.95
CA TRP A 72 -3.14 3.28 -11.87
C TRP A 72 -4.13 3.93 -12.86
N GLN A 73 -4.16 3.46 -14.11
CA GLN A 73 -4.97 4.06 -15.18
C GLN A 73 -6.46 3.70 -15.09
N GLU A 74 -6.75 2.45 -14.73
CA GLU A 74 -8.08 1.85 -14.86
C GLU A 74 -8.68 1.43 -13.51
N GLY A 75 -7.92 1.56 -12.41
CA GLY A 75 -8.35 1.10 -11.08
C GLY A 75 -8.42 -0.42 -10.98
N LEU A 76 -9.18 -0.91 -9.99
CA LEU A 76 -9.33 -2.36 -9.73
C LEU A 76 -9.95 -3.11 -10.92
N ALA A 77 -10.80 -2.46 -11.71
CA ALA A 77 -11.45 -3.07 -12.86
C ALA A 77 -10.45 -3.52 -13.93
N GLY A 78 -9.45 -2.69 -14.24
CA GLY A 78 -8.41 -3.04 -15.22
C GLY A 78 -7.38 -4.04 -14.70
N PHE A 79 -7.18 -4.09 -13.38
CA PHE A 79 -6.22 -5.00 -12.75
C PHE A 79 -6.61 -6.47 -12.93
N SER A 80 -7.87 -6.83 -12.70
CA SER A 80 -8.34 -8.21 -12.83
C SER A 80 -8.13 -8.76 -14.23
N ALA A 81 -8.34 -7.92 -15.26
CA ALA A 81 -8.09 -8.28 -16.65
C ALA A 81 -6.59 -8.49 -16.94
N ALA A 82 -5.71 -7.76 -16.25
CA ALA A 82 -4.27 -7.78 -16.46
C ALA A 82 -3.56 -8.94 -15.75
N THR A 83 -4.03 -9.33 -14.56
CA THR A 83 -3.35 -10.31 -13.71
C THR A 83 -4.11 -11.63 -13.59
N GLY A 84 -5.39 -11.67 -13.96
CA GLY A 84 -6.27 -12.83 -13.75
C GLY A 84 -6.68 -13.04 -12.29
N VAL A 85 -6.40 -12.08 -11.41
CA VAL A 85 -6.70 -12.14 -9.97
C VAL A 85 -7.87 -11.21 -9.66
N SER A 86 -8.84 -11.68 -8.87
CA SER A 86 -9.97 -10.83 -8.45
C SER A 86 -9.53 -9.78 -7.42
N PRO A 87 -10.28 -8.67 -7.25
CA PRO A 87 -9.99 -7.67 -6.23
C PRO A 87 -9.90 -8.25 -4.82
N GLU A 88 -10.78 -9.20 -4.47
CA GLU A 88 -10.79 -9.86 -3.16
C GLU A 88 -9.55 -10.75 -2.97
N ALA A 89 -9.10 -11.44 -4.03
CA ALA A 89 -7.89 -12.23 -4.00
C ALA A 89 -6.64 -11.34 -3.89
N LEU A 90 -6.63 -10.18 -4.55
CA LEU A 90 -5.59 -9.15 -4.39
C LEU A 90 -5.57 -8.63 -2.95
N GLU A 91 -6.73 -8.30 -2.38
CA GLU A 91 -6.85 -7.84 -0.99
C GLU A 91 -6.34 -8.88 0.00
N GLY A 92 -6.73 -10.14 -0.16
CA GLY A 92 -6.27 -11.23 0.70
C GLY A 92 -4.76 -11.44 0.61
N ALA A 93 -4.20 -11.42 -0.61
CA ALA A 93 -2.77 -11.55 -0.83
C ALA A 93 -1.99 -10.37 -0.24
N TRP A 94 -2.48 -9.14 -0.45
CA TRP A 94 -1.89 -7.93 0.11
C TRP A 94 -1.97 -7.92 1.64
N SER A 95 -3.13 -8.26 2.22
CA SER A 95 -3.34 -8.31 3.67
C SER A 95 -2.41 -9.33 4.32
N SER A 96 -2.27 -10.52 3.72
CA SER A 96 -1.32 -11.53 4.17
C SER A 96 0.13 -11.05 4.05
N HIS A 97 0.46 -10.33 2.98
CA HIS A 97 1.80 -9.77 2.78
C HIS A 97 2.13 -8.71 3.83
N VAL A 98 1.26 -7.72 4.06
CA VAL A 98 1.51 -6.68 5.07
C VAL A 98 1.51 -7.24 6.49
N GLY A 99 0.76 -8.31 6.76
CA GLY A 99 0.81 -9.04 8.05
C GLY A 99 2.16 -9.71 8.35
N SER A 100 3.09 -9.75 7.40
CA SER A 100 4.47 -10.23 7.63
C SER A 100 5.44 -9.12 8.06
N PHE A 101 5.03 -7.85 8.02
CA PHE A 101 5.84 -6.71 8.41
C PHE A 101 5.61 -6.38 9.88
N GLU A 102 6.66 -5.98 10.57
CA GLU A 102 6.54 -5.39 11.90
C GLU A 102 5.75 -4.08 11.80
N SER A 103 4.63 -3.98 12.51
CA SER A 103 3.85 -2.76 12.56
C SER A 103 4.63 -1.66 13.29
N VAL A 104 4.60 -0.46 12.74
CA VAL A 104 5.17 0.71 13.41
C VAL A 104 4.06 1.40 14.20
N ARG A 105 4.33 1.77 15.46
CA ARG A 105 3.43 2.69 16.14
C ARG A 105 3.45 4.02 15.42
N LEU A 106 2.27 4.45 14.98
CA LEU A 106 2.02 5.80 14.49
C LEU A 106 2.09 6.77 15.69
N ALA A 107 3.27 6.99 16.25
CA ALA A 107 3.51 8.10 17.17
C ALA A 107 3.71 9.36 16.32
N ASP A 108 2.94 10.42 16.61
CA ASP A 108 2.77 11.63 15.78
C ASP A 108 4.06 12.34 15.31
N ASP A 109 5.23 12.06 15.91
CA ASP A 109 6.48 12.81 15.65
C ASP A 109 7.59 12.05 14.89
N ASP A 110 7.56 10.71 14.80
CA ASP A 110 8.75 9.94 14.38
C ASP A 110 8.83 9.61 12.86
N VAL A 111 7.77 9.92 12.11
CA VAL A 111 7.70 9.63 10.66
C VAL A 111 8.65 10.53 9.83
N ARG A 112 9.12 11.65 10.41
CA ARG A 112 9.86 12.69 9.68
C ARG A 112 11.39 12.55 9.65
N SER A 113 12.03 11.69 10.47
CA SER A 113 13.44 11.92 10.83
C SER A 113 14.47 10.88 10.39
N ARG A 114 14.12 9.67 9.90
CA ARG A 114 15.15 8.69 9.46
C ARG A 114 15.16 8.52 7.95
N GLY A 115 16.25 9.02 7.36
CA GLY A 115 16.53 8.89 5.93
C GLY A 115 16.81 7.45 5.51
N CYS A 116 16.51 7.20 4.23
CA CYS A 116 16.75 6.03 3.40
C CYS A 116 17.82 5.03 3.89
N GLU A 117 17.47 4.09 4.77
CA GLU A 117 18.26 2.86 4.96
C GLU A 117 17.43 1.81 5.71
N SER A 118 16.89 0.82 4.99
CA SER A 118 16.54 -0.46 5.61
C SER A 118 16.72 -1.61 4.62
N THR A 119 17.84 -2.31 4.83
CA THR A 119 18.23 -3.57 4.20
C THR A 119 17.20 -4.67 4.53
N PRO A 120 16.73 -5.48 3.57
CA PRO A 120 15.93 -6.66 3.88
C PRO A 120 16.77 -7.67 4.70
N ARG A 121 16.14 -8.33 5.69
CA ARG A 121 16.79 -9.44 6.42
C ARG A 121 17.05 -10.60 5.44
N ALA A 122 18.29 -11.07 5.43
CA ALA A 122 18.71 -12.33 4.82
C ALA A 122 18.21 -13.53 5.64
#